data_AF-A0A931UWX1-F1
#
_entry.id   AF-A0A931UWX1-F1
#
_cell.length_a   1.000
_cell.length_b   1.000
_cell.length_c   1.000
_cell.angle_alpha   90.00
_cell.angle_beta   90.00
_cell.angle_gamma   90.00
#
_symmetry.space_group_name_H-M   'P 1'
#
loop_
_entity.id
_entity.type
_entity.pdbx_description
1 polymer ?
#
loop_
_entity_poly.entity_id
_entity_poly.type
_entity_poly.pdbx_seq_one_letter_code
_entity_poly.pdbx_strand_id
1 'polypeptide(L)'
;MRLALLLTAAAVSASTACVPMGPYHHHPTTKADLAVGAVVGGIMLTGAVVSAARSEPTPDVESEPPAPVVVLPHPGEFDRAAAKAALRAVQYKDCGQGGSATVVLVFRSSGVVERAGVVGAHWHEAVSQCVVSRFQLTRVPPFTAERHAVSWKIHLPLALEVAPEQDQDQEEEPQPAAPEPVGM
;
A
#
# COMPACT_ATOMS: atom_id res chain seq x y z
N MET A 1 27.66 -26.18 49.22
CA MET A 1 27.35 -24.76 48.93
C MET A 1 26.32 -24.74 47.79
N ARG A 2 25.06 -24.40 48.08
CA ARG A 2 23.96 -24.34 47.11
C ARG A 2 23.76 -22.88 46.72
N LEU A 3 24.07 -22.52 45.48
CA LEU A 3 23.81 -21.18 44.93
C LEU A 3 22.34 -21.12 44.48
N ALA A 4 21.55 -20.25 45.12
CA ALA A 4 20.16 -20.00 44.78
C ALA A 4 20.08 -18.98 43.62
N LEU A 5 19.41 -19.38 42.53
CA LEU A 5 18.98 -18.50 41.44
C LEU A 5 17.84 -17.59 41.95
N LEU A 6 18.07 -16.28 41.95
CA LEU A 6 17.01 -15.27 42.09
C LEU A 6 16.63 -14.79 40.69
N LEU A 7 15.52 -15.28 40.15
CA LEU A 7 14.84 -14.65 39.01
C LEU A 7 13.98 -13.49 39.53
N THR A 8 14.44 -12.26 39.31
CA THR A 8 13.61 -11.06 39.42
C THR A 8 12.86 -10.82 38.11
N ALA A 9 11.56 -11.13 38.12
CA ALA A 9 10.64 -10.70 37.07
C ALA A 9 10.34 -9.20 37.22
N ALA A 10 10.86 -8.38 36.31
CA ALA A 10 10.48 -6.98 36.21
C ALA A 10 9.17 -6.88 35.41
N ALA A 11 8.07 -6.60 36.10
CA ALA A 11 6.81 -6.22 35.47
C ALA A 11 6.95 -4.78 34.93
N VAL A 12 7.03 -4.64 33.61
CA VAL A 12 6.97 -3.33 32.95
C VAL A 12 5.50 -2.94 32.82
N SER A 13 5.09 -2.01 33.69
CA SER A 13 3.78 -1.36 33.64
C SER A 13 3.75 -0.37 32.47
N ALA A 14 3.02 -0.70 31.41
CA ALA A 14 2.78 0.21 30.29
C ALA A 14 1.66 1.18 30.67
N SER A 15 2.03 2.40 31.06
CA SER A 15 1.10 3.52 31.19
C SER A 15 0.78 4.07 29.79
N THR A 16 -0.26 3.56 29.16
CA THR A 16 -0.87 4.18 27.98
C THR A 16 -1.58 5.45 28.43
N ALA A 17 -0.92 6.59 28.29
CA ALA A 17 -1.55 7.90 28.45
C ALA A 17 -2.53 8.12 27.29
N CYS A 18 -3.82 8.03 27.60
CA CYS A 18 -4.91 8.47 26.72
C CYS A 18 -4.77 9.98 26.49
N VAL A 19 -4.52 10.38 25.25
CA VAL A 19 -4.69 11.76 24.79
C VAL A 19 -6.17 11.96 24.46
N PRO A 20 -6.86 12.99 24.99
CA PRO A 20 -8.28 13.20 24.73
C PRO A 20 -8.51 13.62 23.27
N MET A 21 -9.19 12.77 22.50
CA MET A 21 -9.79 13.17 21.23
C MET A 21 -11.04 14.00 21.50
N GLY A 22 -11.07 15.20 20.93
CA GLY A 22 -12.25 16.07 20.89
C GLY A 22 -13.39 15.47 20.05
N PRO A 23 -14.61 16.03 20.18
CA PRO A 23 -15.85 15.36 19.79
C PRO A 23 -16.03 15.40 18.27
N TYR A 24 -15.89 14.23 17.63
CA TYR A 24 -16.48 13.99 16.32
C TYR A 24 -17.94 13.55 16.52
N HIS A 25 -18.84 14.30 15.90
CA HIS A 25 -20.27 13.99 15.82
C HIS A 25 -20.47 12.57 15.27
N HIS A 26 -20.87 11.65 16.15
CA HIS A 26 -21.32 10.32 15.79
C HIS A 26 -22.67 10.39 15.06
N HIS A 27 -22.70 9.96 13.81
CA HIS A 27 -23.93 9.47 13.19
C HIS A 27 -24.34 8.16 13.90
N PRO A 28 -25.62 7.98 14.28
CA PRO A 28 -26.08 6.73 14.87
C PRO A 28 -26.16 5.65 13.78
N THR A 29 -25.22 4.70 13.82
CA THR A 29 -25.36 3.43 13.12
C THR A 29 -26.47 2.61 13.78
N THR A 30 -27.52 2.37 13.01
CA THR A 30 -28.67 1.55 13.35
C THR A 30 -28.24 0.15 13.77
N LYS A 31 -28.75 -0.28 14.93
CA LYS A 31 -28.74 -1.67 15.38
C LYS A 31 -29.47 -2.53 14.35
N ALA A 32 -28.73 -3.38 13.65
CA ALA A 32 -29.28 -4.59 13.05
C ALA A 32 -28.84 -5.77 13.92
N ASP A 33 -29.70 -6.07 14.89
CA ASP A 33 -29.86 -7.39 15.49
C ASP A 33 -30.31 -8.32 14.36
N LEU A 34 -29.56 -9.36 13.98
CA LEU A 34 -30.14 -10.55 13.33
C LEU A 34 -29.13 -11.70 13.17
N ALA A 35 -29.54 -12.85 13.72
CA ALA A 35 -29.30 -14.21 13.27
C ALA A 35 -27.91 -14.85 13.45
N VAL A 36 -27.77 -15.52 14.60
CA VAL A 36 -27.02 -16.77 14.74
C VAL A 36 -27.60 -17.81 13.76
N GLY A 37 -26.91 -18.03 12.64
CA GLY A 37 -27.16 -19.13 11.71
C GLY A 37 -26.06 -20.17 11.80
N ALA A 38 -26.33 -21.26 12.53
CA ALA A 38 -25.50 -22.45 12.53
C ALA A 38 -25.63 -23.13 11.15
N VAL A 39 -24.57 -23.05 10.33
CA VAL A 39 -24.45 -23.87 9.12
C VAL A 39 -23.57 -25.07 9.45
N VAL A 40 -24.24 -26.14 9.88
CA VAL A 40 -23.74 -27.51 9.78
C VAL A 40 -24.03 -27.96 8.36
N GLY A 41 -23.00 -28.25 7.56
CA GLY A 41 -23.21 -28.90 6.27
C GLY A 41 -22.00 -28.92 5.36
N GLY A 42 -21.56 -30.13 5.01
CA GLY A 42 -20.93 -30.37 3.71
C GLY A 42 -19.43 -30.65 3.73
N ILE A 43 -19.06 -31.83 4.20
CA ILE A 43 -17.88 -32.53 3.69
C ILE A 43 -18.12 -32.78 2.20
N MET A 44 -17.32 -32.15 1.33
CA MET A 44 -17.21 -32.51 -0.08
C MET A 44 -15.75 -32.81 -0.40
N LEU A 45 -15.46 -34.11 -0.35
CA LEU A 45 -14.67 -34.88 -1.31
C LEU A 45 -13.33 -34.28 -1.76
N THR A 46 -12.28 -34.90 -1.23
CA THR A 46 -10.99 -35.17 -1.85
C THR A 46 -11.09 -35.38 -3.37
N GLY A 47 -10.80 -34.34 -4.14
CA GLY A 47 -10.47 -34.42 -5.55
C GLY A 47 -8.96 -34.40 -5.71
N ALA A 48 -8.32 -35.57 -5.66
CA ALA A 48 -6.95 -35.73 -6.12
C ALA A 48 -6.94 -35.59 -7.65
N VAL A 49 -6.60 -34.39 -8.14
CA VAL A 49 -6.23 -34.24 -9.55
C VAL A 49 -4.80 -34.74 -9.71
N VAL A 50 -4.70 -35.95 -10.25
CA VAL A 50 -3.47 -36.46 -10.85
C VAL A 50 -3.20 -35.59 -12.08
N SER A 51 -2.43 -34.52 -11.90
CA SER A 51 -1.85 -33.80 -13.03
C SER A 51 -0.81 -34.70 -13.66
N ALA A 52 -1.14 -35.21 -14.85
CA ALA A 52 -0.23 -35.89 -15.74
C ALA A 52 1.05 -35.06 -15.87
N ALA A 53 2.16 -35.64 -15.44
CA ALA A 53 3.50 -35.16 -15.74
C ALA A 53 3.68 -35.16 -17.26
N ARG A 54 3.31 -34.06 -17.90
CA ARG A 54 3.74 -33.72 -19.24
C ARG A 54 5.21 -33.37 -19.10
N SER A 55 6.08 -34.32 -19.46
CA SER A 55 7.51 -34.07 -19.63
C SER A 55 7.68 -32.88 -20.57
N GLU A 56 7.91 -31.71 -20.01
CA GLU A 56 8.40 -30.57 -20.77
C GLU A 56 9.79 -30.93 -21.29
N PRO A 57 10.08 -30.71 -22.58
CA PRO A 57 11.44 -30.83 -23.08
C PRO A 57 12.29 -29.84 -22.31
N THR A 58 13.27 -30.34 -21.56
CA THR A 58 14.31 -29.53 -20.93
C THR A 58 14.95 -28.69 -22.04
N PRO A 59 14.77 -27.36 -22.07
CA PRO A 59 15.58 -26.53 -22.95
C PRO A 59 17.04 -26.75 -22.57
N ASP A 60 17.87 -26.98 -23.58
CA ASP A 60 19.32 -27.05 -23.48
C ASP A 60 19.82 -26.04 -22.45
N VAL A 61 20.57 -26.53 -21.48
CA VAL A 61 21.29 -25.74 -20.49
C VAL A 61 22.39 -24.99 -21.24
N GLU A 62 22.00 -23.95 -21.95
CA GLU A 62 22.90 -22.92 -22.46
C GLU A 62 23.54 -22.30 -21.23
N SER A 63 24.84 -22.56 -21.09
CA SER A 63 25.71 -22.16 -20.00
C SER A 63 25.37 -20.74 -19.53
N GLU A 64 24.62 -20.65 -18.43
CA GLU A 64 24.31 -19.39 -17.78
C GLU A 64 25.67 -18.77 -17.37
N PRO A 65 26.03 -17.60 -17.90
CA PRO A 65 27.28 -16.95 -17.49
C PRO A 65 27.24 -16.78 -15.97
N PRO A 66 28.35 -17.07 -15.26
CA PRO A 66 28.35 -17.05 -13.80
C PRO A 66 27.76 -15.73 -13.33
N ALA A 67 26.67 -15.83 -12.56
CA ALA A 67 25.97 -14.67 -12.03
C ALA A 67 27.02 -13.71 -11.46
N PRO A 68 27.01 -12.42 -11.86
CA PRO A 68 28.02 -11.48 -11.43
C PRO A 68 28.08 -11.54 -9.91
N VAL A 69 29.25 -11.89 -9.38
CA VAL A 69 29.50 -11.86 -7.95
C VAL A 69 29.38 -10.41 -7.55
N VAL A 70 28.18 -10.00 -7.12
CA VAL A 70 27.92 -8.66 -6.61
C VAL A 70 28.68 -8.60 -5.30
N VAL A 71 29.90 -8.07 -5.37
CA VAL A 71 30.70 -7.70 -4.21
C VAL A 71 29.88 -6.64 -3.49
N LEU A 72 29.07 -7.07 -2.51
CA LEU A 72 28.32 -6.16 -1.67
C LEU A 72 29.36 -5.29 -0.96
N PRO A 73 29.31 -3.96 -1.15
CA PRO A 73 30.18 -3.06 -0.42
C PRO A 73 30.02 -3.35 1.07
N HIS A 74 31.12 -3.29 1.81
CA HIS A 74 31.11 -3.47 3.26
C HIS A 74 29.98 -2.63 3.86
N PRO A 75 29.17 -3.18 4.79
CA PRO A 75 28.06 -2.45 5.38
C PRO A 75 28.63 -1.18 6.00
N GLY A 76 28.24 -0.04 5.43
CA GLY A 76 28.68 1.29 5.83
C GLY A 76 27.58 2.02 6.59
N GLU A 77 27.68 3.35 6.62
CA GLU A 77 26.58 4.20 7.06
C GLU A 77 25.37 4.03 6.13
N PHE A 78 24.18 4.42 6.62
CA PHE A 78 22.96 4.36 5.83
C PHE A 78 23.07 5.19 4.55
N ASP A 79 23.05 4.54 3.39
CA ASP A 79 23.13 5.21 2.08
C ASP A 79 21.79 5.88 1.73
N ARG A 80 21.72 7.18 2.04
CA ARG A 80 20.55 8.03 1.73
C ARG A 80 20.29 8.14 0.22
N ALA A 81 21.31 8.06 -0.62
CA ALA A 81 21.16 8.15 -2.08
C ALA A 81 20.53 6.86 -2.62
N ALA A 82 21.01 5.70 -2.17
CA ALA A 82 20.41 4.41 -2.50
C ALA A 82 18.96 4.31 -2.00
N ALA A 83 18.68 4.76 -0.77
CA ALA A 83 17.32 4.81 -0.24
C ALA A 83 16.40 5.70 -1.08
N LYS A 84 16.87 6.90 -1.46
CA LYS A 84 16.12 7.81 -2.34
C LYS A 84 15.87 7.19 -3.72
N ALA A 85 16.84 6.47 -4.29
CA ALA A 85 16.69 5.79 -5.56
C ALA A 85 15.65 4.66 -5.46
N ALA A 86 15.73 3.82 -4.42
CA ALA A 86 14.79 2.73 -4.17
C ALA A 86 13.35 3.26 -3.97
N LEU A 87 13.16 4.30 -3.16
CA LEU A 87 11.84 4.90 -2.91
C LEU A 87 11.22 5.56 -4.15
N ARG A 88 12.04 6.09 -5.06
CA ARG A 88 11.57 6.64 -6.34
C ARG A 88 11.07 5.58 -7.32
N ALA A 89 11.61 4.36 -7.23
CA ALA A 89 11.23 3.25 -8.08
C ALA A 89 9.89 2.59 -7.66
N VAL A 90 9.38 2.88 -6.46
CA VAL A 90 8.11 2.34 -5.97
C VAL A 90 6.95 2.92 -6.78
N GLN A 91 6.20 2.05 -7.44
CA GLN A 91 4.95 2.42 -8.10
C GLN A 91 3.81 2.41 -7.07
N TYR A 92 3.24 3.59 -6.84
CA TYR A 92 2.14 3.80 -5.88
C TYR A 92 0.97 4.62 -6.45
N LYS A 93 1.11 5.18 -7.65
CA LYS A 93 0.10 6.05 -8.27
C LYS A 93 -1.16 5.28 -8.69
N ASP A 94 -1.06 3.96 -8.81
CA ASP A 94 -2.14 3.02 -9.10
C ASP A 94 -2.99 2.67 -7.87
N CYS A 95 -2.55 3.04 -6.67
CA CYS A 95 -3.31 2.77 -5.43
C CYS A 95 -4.59 3.60 -5.30
N GLY A 96 -4.75 4.66 -6.10
CA GLY A 96 -5.91 5.53 -6.09
C GLY A 96 -5.56 7.02 -6.14
N GLN A 97 -6.43 7.83 -5.55
CA GLN A 97 -6.38 9.29 -5.61
C GLN A 97 -6.40 9.88 -4.19
N GLY A 98 -5.82 11.08 -4.00
CA GLY A 98 -5.85 11.68 -2.66
C GLY A 98 -5.00 12.93 -2.38
N GLY A 99 -4.17 13.43 -3.30
CA GLY A 99 -3.34 14.60 -3.05
C GLY A 99 -2.00 14.26 -2.35
N SER A 100 -1.58 15.03 -1.34
CA SER A 100 -0.25 14.88 -0.71
C SER A 100 -0.28 14.12 0.61
N ALA A 101 0.72 13.27 0.88
CA ALA A 101 0.97 12.68 2.19
C ALA A 101 2.46 12.40 2.43
N THR A 102 2.84 12.02 3.66
CA THR A 102 4.20 11.59 4.00
C THR A 102 4.22 10.14 4.45
N VAL A 103 4.99 9.29 3.76
CA VAL A 103 5.25 7.90 4.16
C VAL A 103 6.45 7.88 5.10
N VAL A 104 6.32 7.23 6.24
CA VAL A 104 7.41 7.01 7.19
C VAL A 104 7.79 5.53 7.14
N LEU A 105 9.05 5.25 6.85
CA LEU A 105 9.60 3.89 6.78
C LEU A 105 10.68 3.72 7.85
N VAL A 106 10.76 2.53 8.44
CA VAL A 106 11.83 2.13 9.35
C VAL A 106 12.54 0.93 8.72
N PHE A 107 13.81 1.11 8.34
CA PHE A 107 14.67 0.07 7.81
C PHE A 107 15.44 -0.61 8.94
N ARG A 108 15.62 -1.93 8.84
CA ARG A 108 16.58 -2.70 9.67
C ARG A 108 17.97 -2.63 9.06
N SER A 109 19.00 -2.98 9.84
CA SER A 109 20.39 -3.13 9.38
C SER A 109 20.55 -4.01 8.12
N SER A 110 19.64 -4.96 7.87
CA SER A 110 19.61 -5.76 6.64
C SER A 110 19.19 -5.00 5.39
N GLY A 111 18.78 -3.74 5.51
CA GLY A 111 18.25 -2.92 4.42
C GLY A 111 16.79 -3.21 4.06
N VAL A 112 16.08 -4.01 4.86
CA VAL A 112 14.65 -4.34 4.66
C VAL A 112 13.78 -3.43 5.53
N VAL A 113 12.62 -3.02 5.01
CA VAL A 113 11.62 -2.24 5.76
C VAL A 113 10.98 -3.13 6.84
N GLU A 114 11.10 -2.72 8.10
CA GLU A 114 10.41 -3.34 9.25
C GLU A 114 9.01 -2.79 9.44
N ARG A 115 8.86 -1.47 9.29
CA ARG A 115 7.59 -0.76 9.47
C ARG A 115 7.45 0.31 8.40
N ALA A 116 6.22 0.47 7.92
CA ALA A 116 5.83 1.58 7.06
C ALA A 116 4.47 2.12 7.52
N GLY A 117 4.29 3.43 7.43
CA GLY A 117 3.04 4.11 7.77
C GLY A 117 2.89 5.39 6.96
N VAL A 118 1.68 5.93 6.91
CA VAL A 118 1.37 7.18 6.21
C VAL A 118 0.87 8.20 7.23
N VAL A 119 1.40 9.42 7.14
CA VAL A 119 1.07 10.56 8.01
C VAL A 119 0.56 11.70 7.14
N GLY A 120 -0.49 12.38 7.61
CA GLY A 120 -1.07 13.53 6.92
C GLY A 120 -1.80 13.17 5.62
N ALA A 121 -2.31 11.93 5.50
CA ALA A 121 -3.17 11.54 4.39
C ALA A 121 -4.61 12.00 4.64
N HIS A 122 -5.20 12.63 3.63
CA HIS A 122 -6.62 13.02 3.60
C HIS A 122 -7.48 12.08 2.75
N TRP A 123 -6.94 10.91 2.39
CA TRP A 123 -7.59 9.94 1.51
C TRP A 123 -8.04 8.69 2.26
N HIS A 124 -8.80 7.83 1.56
CA HIS A 124 -9.40 6.62 2.11
C HIS A 124 -8.36 5.65 2.70
N GLU A 125 -8.69 4.96 3.79
CA GLU A 125 -7.76 4.05 4.48
C GLU A 125 -7.22 2.95 3.56
N ALA A 126 -8.08 2.39 2.69
CA ALA A 126 -7.69 1.39 1.69
C ALA A 126 -6.54 1.86 0.77
N VAL A 127 -6.54 3.15 0.39
CA VAL A 127 -5.47 3.75 -0.42
C VAL A 127 -4.18 3.82 0.39
N SER A 128 -4.25 4.24 1.66
CA SER A 128 -3.11 4.23 2.57
C SER A 128 -2.52 2.83 2.75
N GLN A 129 -3.35 1.80 2.93
CA GLN A 129 -2.91 0.41 3.07
C GLN A 129 -2.22 -0.10 1.79
N CYS A 130 -2.77 0.22 0.60
CA CYS A 130 -2.12 -0.11 -0.68
C CYS A 130 -0.73 0.54 -0.78
N VAL A 131 -0.63 1.85 -0.49
CA VAL A 131 0.64 2.58 -0.52
C VAL A 131 1.64 1.95 0.46
N VAL A 132 1.24 1.70 1.70
CA VAL A 132 2.10 1.06 2.71
C VAL A 132 2.62 -0.29 2.21
N SER A 133 1.74 -1.13 1.65
CA SER A 133 2.10 -2.44 1.10
C SER A 133 3.17 -2.33 0.01
N ARG A 134 3.02 -1.39 -0.94
CA ARG A 134 4.03 -1.13 -1.98
C ARG A 134 5.37 -0.72 -1.40
N PHE A 135 5.37 0.18 -0.41
CA PHE A 135 6.60 0.68 0.22
C PHE A 135 7.29 -0.35 1.13
N GLN A 136 6.56 -1.29 1.72
CA GLN A 136 7.14 -2.38 2.53
C GLN A 136 8.05 -3.32 1.72
N LEU A 137 7.84 -3.42 0.40
CA LEU A 137 8.65 -4.25 -0.48
C LEU A 137 9.99 -3.60 -0.86
N THR A 138 10.20 -2.33 -0.50
CA THR A 138 11.43 -1.60 -0.80
C THR A 138 12.61 -2.20 -0.05
N ARG A 139 13.76 -2.27 -0.73
CA ARG A 139 15.04 -2.68 -0.14
C ARG A 139 16.12 -1.66 -0.42
N VAL A 140 17.03 -1.50 0.53
CA VAL A 140 18.25 -0.70 0.39
C VAL A 140 19.47 -1.58 0.70
N PRO A 141 20.69 -1.15 0.33
CA PRO A 141 21.89 -1.85 0.76
C PRO A 141 21.95 -1.99 2.30
N PRO A 142 22.48 -3.11 2.82
CA PRO A 142 22.64 -3.30 4.24
C PRO A 142 23.58 -2.25 4.84
N PHE A 143 23.33 -1.90 6.10
CA PHE A 143 24.04 -0.85 6.83
C PHE A 143 24.28 -1.26 8.29
N THR A 144 25.18 -0.57 8.98
CA THR A 144 25.64 -0.97 10.32
C THR A 144 24.71 -0.55 11.46
N ALA A 145 23.96 0.54 11.30
CA ALA A 145 23.01 1.00 12.30
C ALA A 145 21.88 -0.02 12.52
N GLU A 146 21.41 -0.16 13.77
CA GLU A 146 20.38 -1.15 14.11
C GLU A 146 19.07 -0.90 13.33
N ARG A 147 18.64 0.37 13.30
CA ARG A 147 17.46 0.84 12.58
C ARG A 147 17.67 2.24 12.04
N HIS A 148 17.01 2.56 10.93
CA HIS A 148 17.00 3.90 10.37
C HIS A 148 15.60 4.30 9.90
N ALA A 149 15.13 5.48 10.31
CA ALA A 149 13.83 6.00 9.91
C ALA A 149 13.97 7.01 8.77
N VAL A 150 13.14 6.88 7.74
CA VAL A 150 13.10 7.78 6.57
C VAL A 150 11.69 8.27 6.34
N SER A 151 11.53 9.58 6.16
CA SER A 151 10.27 10.20 5.73
C SER A 151 10.31 10.53 4.24
N TRP A 152 9.27 10.14 3.50
CA TRP A 152 9.16 10.33 2.06
C TRP A 152 7.83 10.99 1.69
N LYS A 153 7.89 12.18 1.08
CA LYS A 153 6.68 12.87 0.62
C LYS A 153 6.22 12.27 -0.71
N ILE A 154 4.93 11.96 -0.79
CA ILE A 154 4.28 11.42 -1.99
C ILE A 154 3.09 12.31 -2.39
N HIS A 155 2.75 12.26 -3.66
CA HIS A 155 1.57 12.93 -4.21
C HIS A 155 0.79 11.95 -5.08
N LEU A 156 -0.39 11.56 -4.64
CA LEU A 156 -1.38 10.85 -5.45
C LEU A 156 -2.11 11.85 -6.34
N PRO A 157 -2.49 11.48 -7.58
CA PRO A 157 -3.35 12.33 -8.38
C PRO A 157 -4.57 12.72 -7.56
N LEU A 158 -4.97 13.99 -7.64
CA LEU A 158 -6.29 14.35 -7.17
C LEU A 158 -7.29 13.62 -8.05
N ALA A 159 -8.43 13.23 -7.48
CA ALA A 159 -9.61 13.07 -8.32
C ALA A 159 -9.71 14.41 -9.03
N LEU A 160 -9.34 14.45 -10.31
CA LEU A 160 -9.84 15.52 -11.16
C LEU A 160 -11.33 15.45 -10.89
N GLU A 161 -11.87 16.46 -10.22
CA GLU A 161 -13.31 16.67 -10.18
C GLU A 161 -13.70 16.48 -11.64
N VAL A 162 -14.35 15.36 -11.92
CA VAL A 162 -15.00 15.15 -13.20
C VAL A 162 -15.98 16.30 -13.18
N ALA A 163 -15.58 17.41 -13.80
CA ALA A 163 -16.43 18.57 -13.95
C ALA A 163 -17.71 17.95 -14.47
N PRO A 164 -18.84 18.06 -13.72
CA PRO A 164 -20.06 17.37 -14.08
C PRO A 164 -20.23 17.63 -15.56
N GLU A 165 -20.23 16.56 -16.36
CA GLU A 165 -20.41 16.67 -17.81
C GLU A 165 -21.56 17.66 -17.94
N GLN A 166 -21.26 18.85 -18.48
CA GLN A 166 -22.32 19.77 -18.81
C GLN A 166 -23.03 19.01 -19.91
N ASP A 167 -24.11 18.35 -19.50
CA ASP A 167 -25.18 17.83 -20.30
C ASP A 167 -25.66 19.04 -21.12
N GLN A 168 -24.91 19.32 -22.17
CA GLN A 168 -25.27 20.22 -23.24
C GLN A 168 -26.28 19.44 -24.06
N ASP A 169 -27.44 19.19 -23.48
CA ASP A 169 -28.69 19.50 -24.15
C ASP A 169 -28.63 21.00 -24.53
N GLN A 170 -27.82 21.31 -25.56
CA GLN A 170 -28.06 22.45 -26.41
C GLN A 170 -29.40 22.15 -27.06
N GLU A 171 -30.45 22.60 -26.40
CA GLU A 171 -31.73 22.91 -27.01
C GLU A 171 -31.42 23.75 -28.25
N GLU A 172 -31.35 23.08 -29.40
CA GLU A 172 -31.12 23.69 -30.71
C GLU A 172 -32.32 24.61 -30.98
N GLU A 173 -32.17 25.89 -30.65
CA GLU A 173 -33.18 26.92 -30.94
C GLU A 173 -33.39 26.94 -32.47
N PRO A 174 -34.61 26.60 -32.96
CA PRO A 174 -34.84 26.48 -34.39
C PRO A 174 -34.68 27.86 -35.05
N GLN A 175 -33.67 27.99 -35.92
CA GLN A 175 -33.44 29.22 -36.67
C GLN A 175 -34.67 29.58 -37.51
N PRO A 176 -35.20 30.81 -37.42
CA PRO A 176 -36.34 31.23 -38.23
C PRO A 176 -35.94 31.24 -39.71
N ALA A 177 -36.76 30.58 -40.53
CA ALA A 177 -36.57 30.47 -41.97
C ALA A 177 -36.41 31.86 -42.61
N ALA A 178 -35.40 31.99 -43.49
CA ALA A 178 -35.14 33.19 -44.24
C ALA A 178 -36.36 33.61 -45.09
N PRO A 179 -36.70 34.91 -45.17
CA PRO A 179 -37.80 35.38 -45.99
C PRO A 179 -37.51 35.21 -47.48
N GLU A 180 -38.48 34.66 -48.22
CA GLU A 180 -38.39 34.47 -49.67
C GLU A 180 -38.33 35.82 -50.43
N PRO A 181 -37.57 35.90 -51.53
CA PRO A 181 -37.48 37.12 -52.32
C PRO A 181 -38.79 37.37 -53.08
N VAL A 182 -39.37 38.55 -52.87
CA VAL A 182 -40.48 39.06 -53.69
C VAL A 182 -39.93 39.40 -55.07
N GLY A 183 -40.33 38.62 -56.07
CA GLY A 183 -39.95 38.81 -57.48
C GLY A 183 -40.47 40.12 -58.06
N MET A 184 -39.65 40.74 -58.92
CA MET A 184 -40.03 41.80 -59.86
C MET A 184 -40.22 41.23 -61.26
#